data_AF-A0A968MYK7-F1
#
_entry.id   AF-A0A968MYK7-F1
#
_cell.length_a   1.000
_cell.length_b   1.000
_cell.length_c   1.000
_cell.angle_alpha   90.00
_cell.angle_beta   90.00
_cell.angle_gamma   90.00
#
_symmetry.space_group_name_H-M   'P 1'
#
loop_
_entity.id
_entity.type
_entity.pdbx_description
1 polymer ?
#
loop_
_entity_poly.entity_id
_entity_poly.type
_entity_poly.pdbx_seq_one_letter_code
_entity_poly.pdbx_strand_id
1 'polypeptide(L)' 'MFDKVSIIGAGGHTRSLLNIIKELGLIIDGIYDDSYEPDRSEIINGYLLKGKINDVKKIIQLSFLLEIMN' A
#
# COMPACT_ATOMS: atom_id res chain seq x y z
N MET A 1 16.67 8.14 3.37
CA MET A 1 15.69 7.21 2.77
C MET A 1 14.37 7.52 3.46
N PHE A 2 13.30 7.87 2.75
CA PHE A 2 12.00 8.07 3.40
C PHE A 2 11.32 6.71 3.49
N ASP A 3 10.96 6.29 4.71
CA ASP A 3 10.18 5.08 4.91
C ASP A 3 8.79 5.30 4.32
N LYS A 4 8.46 4.57 3.26
CA LYS A 4 7.15 4.63 2.63
C LYS A 4 6.21 3.64 3.30
N VAL A 5 4.95 4.03 3.46
CA VAL A 5 3.91 3.19 4.06
C VAL A 5 3.03 2.60 2.99
N SER A 6 2.85 1.28 3.02
CA SER A 6 1.81 0.59 2.24
C SER A 6 0.58 0.37 3.11
N ILE A 7 -0.61 0.55 2.54
CA ILE A 7 -1.89 0.41 3.25
C ILE A 7 -2.61 -0.85 2.78
N ILE A 8 -3.16 -1.61 3.72
CA ILE A 8 -3.95 -2.81 3.44
C ILE A 8 -5.44 -2.48 3.70
N GLY A 9 -6.28 -2.70 2.69
CA GLY A 9 -7.70 -2.43 2.69
C GLY A 9 -8.07 -1.06 2.09
N ALA A 10 -9.21 -0.98 1.39
CA ALA A 10 -9.72 0.25 0.74
C ALA A 10 -11.10 0.71 1.27
N GLY A 11 -11.57 0.12 2.37
CA GLY A 11 -12.86 0.40 2.99
C GLY A 11 -12.97 1.74 3.74
N GLY A 12 -14.10 1.97 4.42
CA GLY A 12 -14.38 3.21 5.14
C GLY A 12 -13.32 3.59 6.19
N HIS A 13 -12.80 2.60 6.93
CA HIS A 13 -11.74 2.82 7.93
C HIS A 13 -10.45 3.35 7.30
N THR A 14 -10.06 2.81 6.13
CA THR A 14 -8.89 3.28 5.39
C THR A 14 -9.04 4.75 5.04
N ARG A 15 -10.20 5.18 4.56
CA ARG A 15 -10.42 6.57 4.12
C ARG A 15 -10.25 7.57 5.27
N SER A 16 -10.71 7.22 6.47
CA SER A 16 -10.47 8.02 7.68
C SER A 16 -8.99 8.03 8.08
N LEU A 17 -8.32 6.87 8.00
CA LEU A 17 -6.90 6.73 8.32
C LEU A 17 -6.00 7.56 7.38
N LEU A 18 -6.30 7.60 6.08
CA LEU A 18 -5.50 8.34 5.09
C LEU A 18 -5.37 9.83 5.41
N ASN A 19 -6.39 10.44 6.01
CA ASN A 19 -6.32 11.83 6.45
C ASN A 19 -5.32 12.00 7.59
N ILE A 20 -5.29 11.08 8.56
CA ILE A 20 -4.36 11.11 9.69
C ILE A 20 -2.91 10.94 9.18
N ILE A 21 -2.69 9.97 8.28
CA ILE A 21 -1.36 9.70 7.71
C ILE A 21 -0.82 10.92 6.96
N LYS A 22 -1.69 11.64 6.24
CA LYS A 22 -1.33 12.88 5.56
C LYS A 22 -0.88 13.97 6.53
N GLU A 23 -1.59 14.17 7.65
CA GLU A 23 -1.21 15.12 8.70
C GLU A 23 0.12 14.76 9.37
N LEU A 24 0.43 13.46 9.48
CA LEU A 24 1.72 12.98 9.99
C LEU A 24 2.88 13.14 8.99
N GLY A 25 2.61 13.61 7.76
CA GLY A 25 3.64 13.84 6.74
C GLY A 25 4.28 12.56 6.20
N LEU A 26 3.63 11.40 6.38
CA LEU A 26 4.13 10.12 5.89
C LEU A 26 3.88 9.98 4.39
N ILE A 27 4.83 9.36 3.69
CA ILE A 27 4.71 9.08 2.26
C ILE A 27 4.03 7.73 2.08
N ILE A 28 2.86 7.73 1.44
CA ILE A 28 2.13 6.51 1.10
C ILE A 28 2.63 5.98 -0.25
N ASP A 29 3.08 4.74 -0.28
CA ASP A 29 3.48 4.05 -1.51
C ASP A 29 2.26 3.62 -2.35
N GLY A 30 1.20 3.17 -1.68
CA GLY A 30 -0.09 2.84 -2.28
C GLY A 30 -0.97 1.96 -1.39
N ILE A 31 -2.13 1.58 -1.93
CA ILE A 31 -3.16 0.79 -1.23
C ILE A 31 -3.27 -0.59 -1.88
N TYR A 32 -3.51 -1.63 -1.09
CA TYR A 32 -3.70 -3.00 -1.55
C TYR A 32 -5.00 -3.55 -0.97
N ASP A 33 -5.89 -4.06 -1.82
CA ASP A 33 -7.19 -4.62 -1.45
C ASP A 33 -7.53 -5.76 -2.40
N ASP A 34 -8.27 -6.76 -1.93
CA ASP A 34 -8.66 -7.90 -2.77
C ASP A 34 -9.67 -7.52 -3.86
N SER A 35 -10.29 -6.33 -3.76
CA SER A 35 -11.10 -5.73 -4.82
C SER A 35 -10.30 -5.24 -6.04
N TYR A 36 -8.96 -5.27 -6.00
CA TYR A 36 -8.13 -4.81 -7.11
C TYR A 36 -8.35 -5.59 -8.41
N GLU A 37 -8.53 -4.84 -9.49
CA GLU A 37 -8.66 -5.31 -10.86
C GLU A 37 -7.57 -4.65 -11.74
N PRO A 38 -6.72 -5.43 -12.43
CA PRO A 38 -5.55 -4.89 -13.16
C PRO A 38 -5.91 -3.96 -14.32
N ASP A 39 -7.07 -4.16 -14.94
CA ASP A 39 -7.54 -3.32 -16.05
C ASP A 39 -8.26 -2.05 -15.57
N ARG A 40 -8.34 -1.84 -14.25
CA ARG A 40 -9.04 -0.71 -13.63
C ARG A 40 -8.08 0.09 -12.75
N SER A 41 -7.70 1.28 -13.23
CA SER A 41 -6.96 2.25 -12.42
C SER A 41 -7.87 2.89 -11.38
N GLU A 42 -8.01 2.26 -10.21
CA GLU A 42 -8.78 2.77 -9.10
C GLU A 42 -7.94 3.67 -8.18
N ILE A 43 -8.50 4.83 -7.82
CA ILE A 43 -7.88 5.82 -6.92
C ILE A 43 -8.76 5.99 -5.69
N ILE A 44 -8.18 5.79 -4.51
CA ILE A 44 -8.83 5.97 -3.20
C ILE A 44 -8.21 7.19 -2.51
N ASN A 45 -8.99 8.25 -2.34
CA ASN A 45 -8.56 9.51 -1.72
C ASN A 45 -7.22 10.06 -2.29
N GLY A 46 -7.00 9.91 -3.60
CA GLY A 46 -5.79 10.38 -4.29
C GLY A 46 -4.64 9.37 -4.35
N TYR A 47 -4.79 8.17 -3.76
CA TYR A 47 -3.79 7.12 -3.77
C TYR A 47 -4.21 5.93 -4.65
N LEU A 48 -3.27 5.36 -5.38
CA LEU A 48 -3.51 4.25 -6.29
C LEU A 48 -3.79 2.94 -5.52
N LEU A 49 -4.80 2.19 -5.96
CA LEU A 49 -4.96 0.79 -5.60
C LEU A 49 -3.99 -0.04 -6.46
N LYS A 50 -2.87 -0.47 -5.88
CA LYS A 50 -1.71 -1.03 -6.60
C LYS A 50 -1.78 -2.53 -6.86
N GLY A 51 -2.60 -3.24 -6.11
CA GLY A 51 -2.61 -4.70 -6.16
C GLY A 51 -3.51 -5.32 -5.11
N LYS A 52 -3.46 -6.65 -5.05
CA LYS A 52 -4.16 -7.41 -4.02
C LYS A 52 -3.35 -7.46 -2.73
N ILE A 53 -4.00 -7.79 -1.62
CA ILE A 53 -3.34 -7.89 -0.31
C ILE A 53 -2.16 -8.88 -0.35
N ASN A 54 -2.32 -9.97 -1.10
CA ASN A 54 -1.28 -10.99 -1.23
C ASN A 54 -0.03 -10.51 -2.00
N ASP A 55 -0.13 -9.43 -2.77
CA ASP A 55 1.03 -8.89 -3.50
C ASP A 55 2.01 -8.19 -2.53
N VAL A 56 1.52 -7.61 -1.43
CA VAL A 56 2.37 -7.07 -0.35
C VAL A 56 3.22 -8.14 0.30
N LYS A 57 2.66 -9.33 0.54
CA LYS A 57 3.39 -10.44 1.18
C LYS A 57 4.59 -10.89 0.35
N LYS A 58 4.42 -10.94 -0.98
CA LYS A 58 5.52 -11.27 -1.92
C LYS A 58 6.64 -10.24 -1.85
N ILE A 59 6.32 -8.96 -1.73
CA ILE A 59 7.30 -7.88 -1.65
C ILE A 59 8.12 -8.02 -0.35
N ILE A 60 7.45 -8.18 0.80
CA ILE A 60 8.15 -8.34 2.09
C ILE A 60 9.06 -9.58 2.07
N GLN A 61 8.55 -10.69 1.53
CA GLN A 61 9.34 -11.92 1.40
C GLN A 61 10.55 -11.76 0.49
N LEU A 62 10.40 -11.06 -0.64
CA LEU A 62 11.50 -10.77 -1.56
C LEU A 62 12.56 -9.86 -0.92
N SER A 63 12.14 -8.81 -0.19
CA SER A 63 13.06 -7.93 0.53
C SER A 63 13.87 -8.69 1.58
N PHE A 64 13.23 -9.56 2.35
CA PHE A 64 13.91 -10.39 3.35
C PHE A 64 14.90 -11.38 2.70
N LEU A 65 14.57 -11.95 1.55
CA LEU A 65 15.48 -12.80 0.78
C LEU A 65 16.70 -12.01 0.28
N LEU A 66 16.51 -10.77 -0.21
CA LEU A 66 17.60 -9.90 -0.65
C LEU A 66 18.51 -9.45 0.50
N GLU A 67 17.98 -9.26 1.71
CA GLU A 67 18.77 -8.94 2.91
C GLU A 67 19.67 -10.10 3.34
N ILE A 68 19.23 -11.36 3.19
CA ILE A 68 20.05 -12.55 3.49
C ILE A 68 21.15 -12.78 2.44
N MET A 69 20.94 -12.30 1.21
CA MET A 69 21.87 -12.49 0.10
C MET A 69 22.99 -11.44 0.00
N ASN A 70 22.98 -10.40 0.84
CA ASN A 70 24.04 -9.40 0.98
C ASN A 70 24.85 -9.61 2.26
#